data_AF-A0A7Y2Z7L6-F1
#
_entry.id   AF-A0A7Y2Z7L6-F1
#
_cell.length_a   1.000
_cell.length_b   1.000
_cell.length_c   1.000
_cell.angle_alpha   90.00
_cell.angle_beta   90.00
_cell.angle_gamma   90.00
#
_symmetry.space_group_name_H-M   'P 1'
#
loop_
_entity.id
_entity.type
_entity.pdbx_description
1 polymer ?
#
loop_
_entity_poly.entity_id
_entity_poly.type
_entity_poly.pdbx_seq_one_letter_code
_entity_poly.pdbx_strand_id
1 'polypeptide(L)'
;MLLSPVKCRLSWALSFSVLFMVLSVLLPFPLLPQVEPKNEALVLSIDGTINPAVSDYIKKGLLLAAEQNTGLVIIRMNTPGGLDA
;
A
#
# COMPACT_ATOMS: atom_id res chain seq x y z
N MET A 1 -11.38 -43.97 46.54
CA MET A 1 -10.05 -43.65 45.99
C MET A 1 -9.80 -44.55 44.81
N LEU A 2 -9.88 -44.05 43.58
CA LEU A 2 -9.32 -44.62 42.32
C LEU A 2 -10.04 -43.92 41.14
N LEU A 3 -9.76 -42.63 40.96
CA LEU A 3 -10.03 -41.94 39.71
C LEU A 3 -8.71 -41.87 38.95
N SER A 4 -8.73 -42.46 37.76
CA SER A 4 -7.60 -42.93 36.97
C SER A 4 -6.69 -41.80 36.40
N PRO A 5 -5.39 -42.08 36.16
CA PRO A 5 -4.40 -41.12 35.64
C PRO A 5 -4.69 -40.59 34.22
N VAL A 6 -5.68 -41.16 33.54
CA VAL A 6 -6.06 -40.83 32.16
C VAL A 6 -6.72 -39.44 32.05
N LYS A 7 -7.42 -38.99 33.09
CA LYS A 7 -8.06 -37.66 33.10
C LYS A 7 -7.03 -36.54 33.04
N CYS A 8 -5.86 -36.75 33.63
CA CYS A 8 -4.75 -35.79 33.65
C CYS A 8 -4.09 -35.63 32.28
N ARG A 9 -3.82 -36.76 31.59
CA ARG A 9 -3.24 -36.76 30.23
C ARG A 9 -4.21 -36.22 29.17
N LEU A 10 -5.51 -36.53 29.27
CA LEU A 10 -6.52 -36.06 28.31
C LEU A 10 -6.88 -34.59 28.51
N SER A 11 -6.92 -34.12 29.75
CA SER A 11 -7.17 -32.70 30.07
C SER A 11 -6.00 -31.80 29.65
N TRP A 12 -4.76 -32.28 29.77
CA TRP A 12 -3.59 -31.58 29.23
C TRP A 12 -3.57 -31.55 27.70
N ALA A 13 -3.90 -32.65 27.01
CA ALA A 13 -3.98 -32.68 25.55
C ALA A 13 -5.08 -31.74 25.00
N LEU A 14 -6.24 -31.70 25.66
CA LEU A 14 -7.32 -30.76 25.33
C LEU A 14 -6.91 -29.31 25.57
N SER A 15 -6.22 -29.01 26.69
CA SER A 15 -5.71 -27.67 26.96
C SER A 15 -4.67 -27.21 25.93
N PHE A 16 -3.74 -28.08 25.55
CA PHE A 16 -2.74 -27.78 24.52
C PHE A 16 -3.39 -27.57 23.14
N SER A 17 -4.40 -28.38 22.79
CA SER A 17 -5.13 -28.23 21.54
C SER A 17 -5.90 -26.91 21.47
N VAL A 18 -6.59 -26.54 22.55
CA VAL A 18 -7.30 -25.25 22.65
C VAL A 18 -6.33 -24.08 22.61
N LEU A 19 -5.19 -24.17 23.32
CA LEU A 19 -4.17 -23.13 23.30
C LEU A 19 -3.56 -22.95 21.90
N PHE A 20 -3.27 -24.05 21.20
CA PHE A 20 -2.76 -24.02 19.84
C PHE A 20 -3.76 -23.42 18.86
N MET A 21 -5.05 -23.79 18.97
CA MET A 21 -6.13 -23.24 18.18
C MET A 21 -6.30 -21.73 18.43
N VAL A 22 -6.24 -21.28 19.69
CA VAL A 22 -6.29 -19.85 20.04
C VAL A 22 -5.06 -19.13 19.48
N LEU A 23 -3.86 -19.69 19.62
CA LEU A 23 -2.62 -19.10 19.14
C LEU A 23 -2.60 -18.95 17.61
N SER A 24 -3.12 -19.94 16.87
CA SER A 24 -3.27 -19.85 15.40
C SER A 24 -4.29 -18.81 14.96
N VAL A 25 -5.34 -18.56 15.74
CA VAL A 25 -6.33 -17.50 15.43
C VAL A 25 -5.79 -16.11 15.79
N LEU A 26 -4.96 -16.01 16.82
CA LEU A 26 -4.39 -14.74 17.28
C LEU A 26 -3.17 -14.27 16.47
N LEU A 27 -2.57 -15.15 15.67
CA LEU A 27 -1.44 -14.80 14.81
C LEU A 27 -1.95 -13.97 13.62
N PRO A 28 -1.63 -12.67 13.53
CA PRO A 28 -1.93 -11.91 12.34
C PRO A 28 -1.11 -12.53 11.20
N PHE A 29 -1.81 -13.05 10.20
CA PHE A 29 -1.23 -13.47 8.93
C PHE A 29 -1.20 -12.24 8.01
N PRO A 30 -0.10 -11.47 7.91
CA PRO A 30 0.00 -10.44 6.88
C PRO A 30 0.23 -11.17 5.54
N LEU A 31 -0.85 -11.65 4.92
CA LEU A 31 -0.82 -12.28 3.59
C LEU A 31 -0.92 -11.25 2.46
N LEU A 32 -1.07 -9.96 2.80
CA LEU A 32 -1.19 -8.90 1.82
C LEU A 32 0.07 -8.03 1.84
N PRO A 33 0.59 -7.64 0.67
CA PRO A 33 1.53 -6.54 0.60
C PRO A 33 0.89 -5.33 1.26
N GLN A 34 1.51 -4.84 2.34
CA GLN A 34 1.16 -3.56 2.91
C GLN A 34 1.52 -2.51 1.87
N VAL A 35 0.51 -1.96 1.19
CA VAL A 35 0.68 -0.77 0.34
C VAL A 35 0.88 0.38 1.31
N GLU A 36 2.11 0.56 1.77
CA GLU A 36 2.49 1.71 2.56
C GLU A 36 2.25 2.94 1.68
N PRO A 37 1.50 3.96 2.17
CA PRO A 37 1.28 5.17 1.39
C PRO A 37 2.64 5.81 1.15
N LYS A 38 3.16 5.64 -0.07
CA LYS A 38 4.34 6.35 -0.51
C LYS A 38 3.98 7.83 -0.52
N ASN A 39 4.53 8.55 0.45
CA ASN A 39 4.53 10.02 0.50
C ASN A 39 5.47 10.59 -0.58
N GLU A 40 5.35 10.08 -1.79
CA GLU A 40 6.09 10.48 -2.98
C GLU A 40 5.20 11.43 -3.78
N ALA A 41 5.80 12.48 -4.32
CA ALA A 41 5.14 13.42 -5.22
C ALA A 41 5.85 13.42 -6.58
N LEU A 42 5.07 13.30 -7.65
CA LEU A 42 5.60 13.41 -9.01
C LEU A 42 5.68 14.88 -9.39
N VAL A 43 6.88 15.35 -9.74
CA VAL A 43 7.08 16.74 -10.17
C VAL A 43 7.20 16.80 -11.69
N LEU A 44 6.21 17.41 -12.34
CA LEU A 44 6.25 17.73 -13.77
C LEU A 44 6.79 19.15 -13.93
N SER A 45 7.87 19.33 -14.68
CA SER A 45 8.50 20.65 -14.86
C SER A 45 8.29 21.14 -16.29
N ILE A 46 7.77 22.35 -16.42
CA ILE A 46 7.52 23.02 -17.69
C ILE A 46 8.29 24.34 -17.67
N ASP A 47 9.27 24.43 -18.57
CA ASP A 47 10.04 25.65 -18.82
C ASP A 47 9.80 26.11 -20.26
N GLY A 48 9.40 27.37 -20.43
CA GLY A 48 9.11 27.95 -21.74
C GLY A 48 7.62 27.96 -22.11
N THR A 49 7.32 28.12 -23.41
CA THR A 49 5.96 28.41 -23.89
C THR A 49 5.01 27.22 -23.74
N ILE A 50 3.74 27.51 -23.44
CA ILE A 50 2.68 26.50 -23.43
C ILE A 50 2.22 26.22 -24.87
N ASN A 51 2.55 25.03 -25.38
CA ASN A 51 2.18 24.56 -26.72
C ASN A 51 1.41 23.21 -26.64
N PRO A 52 0.88 22.69 -27.76
CA PRO A 52 0.14 21.42 -27.74
C PRO A 52 0.91 20.23 -27.15
N ALA A 53 2.24 20.20 -27.27
CA ALA A 53 3.06 19.13 -26.69
C ALA A 53 3.04 19.13 -25.16
N VAL A 54 2.81 20.28 -24.52
CA VAL A 54 2.65 20.37 -23.05
C VAL A 54 1.39 19.61 -22.60
N SER A 55 0.31 19.63 -23.39
CA SER A 55 -0.90 18.84 -23.09
C SER A 55 -0.59 17.35 -23.06
N ASP A 56 0.14 16.86 -24.06
CA ASP A 56 0.53 15.44 -24.11
C ASP A 56 1.52 15.07 -23.01
N TYR A 57 2.44 15.98 -22.65
CA TYR A 57 3.34 15.79 -21.52
C TYR A 57 2.59 15.66 -20.20
N ILE A 58 1.63 16.55 -19.93
CA ILE A 58 0.80 16.49 -18.72
C ILE A 58 -0.01 15.19 -18.68
N LYS A 59 -0.67 14.81 -19.79
CA LYS A 59 -1.43 13.55 -19.87
C LYS A 59 -0.56 12.34 -19.54
N LYS A 60 0.63 12.25 -20.13
CA LYS A 60 1.58 11.16 -19.86
C LYS A 60 2.04 11.16 -18.40
N GLY A 61 2.33 12.34 -17.84
CA GLY A 61 2.72 12.48 -16.44
C GLY A 61 1.64 12.02 -15.46
N LEU A 62 0.36 12.32 -15.75
CA LEU A 62 -0.76 11.86 -14.93
C LEU A 62 -0.97 10.35 -15.03
N LEU A 63 -0.80 9.75 -16.21
CA LEU A 63 -0.85 8.29 -16.36
C LEU A 63 0.27 7.62 -15.56
N LEU A 64 1.49 8.16 -15.61
CA LEU A 64 2.62 7.67 -14.82
C LEU A 64 2.36 7.77 -13.31
N ALA A 65 1.77 8.88 -12.84
CA ALA A 65 1.40 9.03 -11.43
C ALA A 65 0.37 7.98 -10.98
N ALA A 66 -0.61 7.66 -11.84
CA ALA A 66 -1.59 6.62 -11.58
C ALA A 66 -0.95 5.22 -11.53
N GLU A 67 -0.08 4.90 -12.49
CA GLU A 67 0.66 3.62 -12.52
C GLU A 67 1.55 3.45 -11.28
N GLN A 68 2.17 4.53 -10.81
CA GLN A 68 3.06 4.52 -9.65
C GLN A 68 2.33 4.67 -8.31
N ASN A 69 0.99 4.79 -8.31
CA ASN A 69 0.18 5.08 -7.12
C ASN A 69 0.70 6.29 -6.33
N THR A 70 1.18 7.32 -7.05
CA THR A 70 1.67 8.56 -6.44
C THR A 70 0.49 9.38 -5.93
N GLY A 71 0.49 9.71 -4.64
CA GLY A 71 -0.62 10.44 -4.00
C GLY A 71 -0.68 11.94 -4.34
N LEU A 72 0.34 12.50 -4.99
CA LEU A 72 0.43 13.91 -5.32
C LEU A 72 1.20 14.15 -6.63
N VAL A 73 0.68 15.03 -7.47
CA VAL A 73 1.40 15.56 -8.64
C VAL A 73 1.58 17.07 -8.46
N ILE A 74 2.82 17.53 -8.61
CA ILE A 74 3.19 18.95 -8.55
C ILE A 74 3.60 19.37 -9.96
N ILE A 75 2.90 20.34 -10.53
CA ILE A 75 3.30 20.94 -11.81
C ILE A 75 4.06 22.22 -11.52
N ARG A 76 5.36 22.22 -11.79
CA ARG A 76 6.21 23.41 -11.73
C ARG A 76 6.20 24.08 -13.10
N MET A 77 5.72 25.31 -13.15
CA MET A 77 5.62 26.06 -14.39
C MET A 77 6.43 27.35 -14.30
N ASN A 78 7.40 27.46 -15.20
CA ASN A 78 8.12 28.68 -15.50
C ASN A 78 7.86 29.00 -16.97
N THR A 79 6.70 29.61 -17.23
CA THR A 79 6.21 29.83 -18.59
C THR A 79 5.92 31.32 -18.79
N PRO A 80 6.32 31.90 -19.93
CA PRO A 80 5.92 33.26 -20.29
C PRO A 80 4.44 33.35 -20.74
N GLY A 81 3.75 32.21 -20.91
CA GLY A 81 2.39 32.11 -21.46
C GLY A 81 2.34 31.20 -22.69
N GLY A 82 1.23 31.22 -23.45
CA GLY A 82 1.14 30.51 -24.73
C GLY A 82 -0.23 30.53 -25.41
N LEU A 83 -0.20 30.10 -26.69
CA LEU A 83 -1.25 30.05 -27.75
C LEU A 83 -1.37 31.24 -28.72
N ASP A 84 -0.52 32.27 -28.65
CA ASP A 84 -0.35 33.25 -29.74
C ASP A 84 1.14 33.49 -30.03
N ALA A 85 1.58 33.02 -31.21
CA ALA A 85 2.76 33.47 -31.95
C ALA A 85 2.55 33.15 -33.44
#